data_AF-A0A9X4NJ83-F1
#
_entry.id   AF-A0A9X4NJ83-F1
#
_cell.length_a   1.000
_cell.length_b   1.000
_cell.length_c   1.000
_cell.angle_alpha   90.00
_cell.angle_beta   90.00
_cell.angle_gamma   90.00
#
_symmetry.space_group_name_H-M   'P 1'
#
loop_
_entity.id
_entity.type
_entity.pdbx_description
1 polymer ?
#
loop_
_entity_poly.entity_id
_entity_poly.type
_entity_poly.pdbx_seq_one_letter_code
_entity_poly.pdbx_strand_id
1 'polypeptide(L)'
;MKKNISREEAKKSLVYDPYFEKGHYGSKIFQTIIALLGWCGVIIPFLWIIFPFVFPNRARFDHIIIYREEKSTLLFLFIFLSISFIFLSILYIILTFWNNYRFKHFLQKEKQYDAERVDVRRKLINQAYDERFGTKDFRHNVCFYSVKEEQNLETDFVKKLYQKGENND
;
A
#
# COMPACT_ATOMS: atom_id res chain seq x y z
N MET A 1 -9.08 -21.38 -4.69
CA MET A 1 -8.48 -21.80 -3.40
C MET A 1 -7.35 -20.82 -3.05
N LYS A 2 -7.49 -19.99 -2.01
CA LYS A 2 -6.47 -18.99 -1.63
C LYS A 2 -5.33 -19.74 -0.94
N LYS A 3 -4.17 -19.87 -1.60
CA LYS A 3 -2.98 -20.51 -1.01
C LYS A 3 -2.54 -19.68 0.21
N ASN A 4 -2.50 -20.29 1.39
CA ASN A 4 -1.90 -19.67 2.57
C ASN A 4 -0.39 -19.72 2.41
N ILE A 5 0.17 -18.66 1.81
CA ILE A 5 1.61 -18.52 1.60
C ILE A 5 2.24 -18.22 2.97
N SER A 6 3.26 -18.99 3.35
CA SER A 6 4.03 -18.73 4.57
C SER A 6 4.69 -17.35 4.51
N ARG A 7 4.85 -16.66 5.66
CA ARG A 7 5.55 -15.36 5.71
C ARG A 7 6.93 -15.40 5.06
N GLU A 8 7.62 -16.53 5.16
CA GLU A 8 8.94 -16.74 4.57
C GLU A 8 8.87 -16.93 3.04
N GLU A 9 7.81 -17.56 2.51
CA GLU A 9 7.58 -17.65 1.07
C GLU A 9 7.13 -16.32 0.48
N ALA A 10 6.33 -15.55 1.21
CA ALA A 10 5.92 -14.20 0.81
C ALA A 10 7.14 -13.26 0.70
N LYS A 11 8.07 -13.34 1.65
CA LYS A 11 9.35 -12.59 1.59
C LYS A 11 10.18 -12.92 0.35
N LYS A 12 10.23 -14.18 -0.08
CA LYS A 12 10.94 -14.59 -1.30
C LYS A 12 10.29 -14.10 -2.60
N SER A 13 8.98 -13.87 -2.58
CA SER A 13 8.22 -13.38 -3.75
C SER A 13 8.27 -11.86 -3.91
N LEU A 14 8.62 -11.14 -2.85
CA LEU A 14 8.75 -9.69 -2.86
C LEU A 14 10.19 -9.33 -3.23
N VAL A 15 10.36 -8.33 -4.10
CA VAL A 15 11.68 -7.80 -4.44
C VAL A 15 12.35 -7.31 -3.16
N TYR A 16 13.47 -7.94 -2.81
CA TYR A 16 14.18 -7.72 -1.56
C TYR A 16 15.33 -6.73 -1.79
N ASP A 17 15.27 -5.58 -1.13
CA ASP A 17 16.29 -4.53 -1.24
C ASP A 17 17.04 -4.33 0.10
N PRO A 18 18.34 -4.69 0.15
CA PRO A 18 19.18 -4.50 1.33
C PRO A 18 19.26 -3.06 1.86
N TYR A 19 18.96 -2.06 1.03
CA TYR A 19 18.92 -0.66 1.43
C TYR A 19 17.87 -0.39 2.52
N PHE A 20 16.77 -1.15 2.58
CA PHE A 20 15.69 -0.93 3.55
C PHE A 20 15.81 -1.78 4.83
N GLU A 21 16.82 -2.66 4.92
CA GLU A 21 17.00 -3.55 6.08
C GLU A 21 17.69 -2.91 7.28
N LYS A 22 17.49 -3.45 8.48
CA LYS A 22 18.23 -3.03 9.67
C LYS A 22 19.65 -3.61 9.65
N GLY A 23 20.66 -2.80 9.98
CA GLY A 23 22.06 -3.25 10.17
C GLY A 23 23.05 -2.84 9.05
N HIS A 24 22.60 -2.64 7.81
CA HIS A 24 23.48 -2.31 6.68
C HIS A 24 23.78 -0.81 6.51
N TYR A 25 24.16 -0.10 7.58
CA TYR A 25 24.31 1.37 7.55
C TYR A 25 25.36 1.89 6.55
N GLY A 26 26.49 1.20 6.39
CA GLY A 26 27.55 1.62 5.45
C GLY A 26 27.11 1.57 3.99
N SER A 27 26.51 0.45 3.57
CA SER A 27 25.99 0.28 2.21
C SER A 27 24.89 1.28 1.89
N LYS A 28 24.03 1.59 2.87
CA LYS A 28 22.99 2.60 2.72
C LYS A 28 23.57 3.97 2.44
N ILE A 29 24.50 4.44 3.28
CA ILE A 29 25.11 5.76 3.12
C ILE A 29 25.78 5.86 1.74
N PHE A 30 26.52 4.84 1.32
CA PHE A 30 27.17 4.82 0.01
C PHE A 30 26.16 4.87 -1.14
N GLN A 31 25.10 4.05 -1.10
CA GLN A 31 24.04 4.06 -2.10
C GLN A 31 23.30 5.41 -2.15
N THR A 32 23.03 6.03 -0.99
CA THR A 32 22.44 7.37 -0.92
C THR A 32 23.36 8.42 -1.54
N ILE A 33 24.67 8.38 -1.25
CA ILE A 33 25.64 9.32 -1.82
C ILE A 33 25.72 9.16 -3.34
N ILE A 34 25.82 7.94 -3.85
CA ILE A 34 25.82 7.68 -5.29
C ILE A 34 24.53 8.19 -5.93
N ALA A 35 23.38 7.93 -5.31
CA ALA A 35 22.10 8.42 -5.82
C ALA A 35 22.08 9.95 -5.88
N LEU A 36 22.53 10.63 -4.82
CA LEU A 36 22.65 12.08 -4.78
C LEU A 36 23.60 12.61 -5.86
N LEU A 37 24.77 11.98 -6.04
CA LEU A 37 25.72 12.35 -7.10
C LEU A 37 25.13 12.15 -8.50
N GLY A 38 24.38 11.06 -8.72
CA GLY A 38 23.64 10.82 -9.96
C GLY A 38 22.63 11.93 -10.22
N TRP A 39 21.87 12.34 -9.21
CA TRP A 39 20.95 13.47 -9.31
C TRP A 39 21.67 14.79 -9.57
N CYS A 40 22.83 15.04 -8.95
CA CYS A 40 23.67 16.19 -9.27
C CYS A 40 24.09 16.19 -10.74
N GLY A 41 24.51 15.03 -11.28
CA GLY A 41 24.86 14.88 -12.69
C GLY A 41 23.69 15.19 -13.64
N VAL A 42 22.45 14.91 -13.22
CA VAL A 42 21.24 15.29 -13.97
C VAL A 42 20.93 16.77 -13.81
N ILE A 43 20.92 17.31 -12.59
CA ILE A 43 20.41 18.66 -12.27
C ILE A 43 21.38 19.77 -12.70
N ILE A 44 22.68 19.59 -12.48
CA ILE A 44 23.70 20.63 -12.72
C ILE A 44 23.68 21.15 -14.17
N PRO A 45 23.61 20.29 -15.22
CA PRO A 45 23.49 20.76 -16.59
C PRO A 45 22.28 21.66 -16.84
N PHE A 46 21.11 21.32 -16.28
CA PHE A 46 19.92 22.18 -16.42
C PHE A 46 20.08 23.50 -15.69
N LEU A 47 20.65 23.49 -14.48
CA LEU A 47 20.93 24.72 -13.74
C LEU A 47 21.90 25.63 -14.50
N TRP A 48 22.95 25.05 -15.09
CA TRP A 48 23.92 25.79 -15.90
C TRP A 48 23.26 26.46 -17.10
N ILE A 49 22.35 25.76 -17.78
CA ILE A 49 21.64 26.28 -18.95
C ILE A 49 20.62 27.35 -18.56
N ILE A 50 19.96 27.21 -17.41
CA ILE A 50 18.93 28.15 -16.92
C ILE A 50 19.56 29.42 -16.32
N PHE A 51 20.74 29.30 -15.69
CA PHE A 51 21.39 30.37 -14.94
C PHE A 51 21.48 31.71 -15.71
N PRO A 52 21.86 31.75 -17.00
CA PRO A 52 21.97 32.99 -17.75
C PRO A 52 20.63 33.66 -18.06
N PHE A 53 19.53 32.92 -17.99
CA PHE A 53 18.17 33.44 -18.19
C PHE A 53 17.57 34.00 -16.90
N VAL A 54 17.86 33.38 -15.74
CA VAL A 54 17.37 33.83 -14.44
C VAL A 54 18.23 34.98 -13.88
N PHE A 55 19.55 34.93 -14.09
CA PHE A 55 20.50 35.91 -13.57
C PHE A 55 21.33 36.56 -14.69
N PRO A 56 20.71 37.34 -15.60
CA PRO A 56 21.37 37.87 -16.79
C PRO A 56 22.54 38.83 -16.46
N ASN A 57 22.42 39.59 -15.37
CA ASN A 57 23.48 40.52 -14.93
C ASN A 57 24.72 39.78 -14.43
N ARG A 58 24.53 38.64 -13.76
CA ARG A 58 25.63 37.83 -13.21
C ARG A 58 26.28 36.97 -14.29
N ALA A 59 25.48 36.37 -15.16
CA ALA A 59 26.00 35.64 -16.31
C ALA A 59 26.81 36.50 -17.27
N ARG A 60 26.44 37.79 -17.43
CA ARG A 60 27.24 38.76 -18.19
C ARG A 60 28.59 39.06 -17.52
N PHE A 61 28.62 39.13 -16.19
CA PHE A 61 29.85 39.31 -15.40
C PHE A 61 30.75 38.08 -15.49
N ASP A 62 30.17 36.87 -15.44
CA ASP A 62 30.87 35.59 -15.52
C ASP A 62 31.20 35.18 -16.98
N HIS A 63 31.06 36.10 -17.95
CA HIS A 63 31.33 35.88 -19.38
C HIS A 63 30.62 34.66 -20.00
N ILE A 64 29.44 34.30 -19.50
CA ILE A 64 28.64 33.22 -20.07
C ILE A 64 27.94 33.73 -21.33
N ILE A 65 28.40 33.26 -22.49
CA ILE A 65 27.87 33.65 -23.81
C ILE A 65 26.62 32.82 -24.08
N ILE A 66 25.49 33.49 -24.33
CA ILE A 66 24.22 32.85 -24.73
C ILE A 66 23.99 33.14 -26.21
N TYR A 67 23.94 32.11 -27.03
CA TYR A 67 23.62 32.27 -28.45
C TYR A 67 22.11 32.41 -28.67
N ARG A 68 21.72 33.12 -29.72
CA ARG A 68 20.29 33.31 -30.06
C ARG A 68 19.56 31.99 -30.30
N GLU A 69 20.26 31.03 -30.90
CA GLU A 69 19.77 29.68 -31.18
C GLU A 69 19.47 28.91 -29.89
N GLU A 70 20.34 28.99 -28.89
CA GLU A 70 20.14 28.37 -27.57
C GLU A 70 18.87 28.89 -26.89
N LYS A 71 18.61 30.19 -26.96
CA LYS A 71 17.37 30.78 -26.42
C LYS A 71 16.12 30.22 -27.11
N SER A 72 16.18 30.08 -28.43
CA SER A 72 15.08 29.54 -29.22
C SER A 72 14.82 28.06 -28.91
N THR A 73 15.86 27.25 -28.85
CA THR A 73 15.76 25.81 -28.53
C THR A 73 15.25 25.60 -27.11
N LEU A 74 15.69 26.39 -26.14
CA LEU A 74 15.19 26.31 -24.76
C LEU A 74 13.72 26.70 -24.64
N LEU A 75 13.31 27.77 -25.32
CA LEU A 75 11.90 28.16 -25.36
C LEU A 75 11.04 27.05 -25.97
N PHE A 76 11.46 26.48 -27.10
CA PHE A 76 10.77 25.37 -27.75
C PHE A 76 10.65 24.15 -26.82
N LEU A 77 11.76 23.76 -26.19
CA LEU A 77 11.81 22.63 -25.26
C LEU A 77 10.88 22.86 -24.05
N PHE A 78 10.87 24.07 -23.50
CA PHE A 78 10.02 24.43 -22.36
C PHE A 78 8.52 24.39 -22.73
N ILE A 79 8.16 24.93 -23.90
CA ILE A 79 6.79 24.87 -24.42
C ILE A 79 6.36 23.42 -24.65
N PHE A 80 7.21 22.62 -25.32
CA PHE A 80 6.94 21.22 -25.60
C PHE A 80 6.72 20.42 -24.31
N LEU A 81 7.64 20.51 -23.35
CA LEU A 81 7.52 19.84 -22.05
C LEU A 81 6.31 20.30 -21.26
N SER A 82 5.97 21.59 -21.30
CA SER A 82 4.78 22.12 -20.61
C SER A 82 3.50 21.54 -21.19
N ILE A 83 3.38 21.46 -22.52
CA ILE A 83 2.23 20.84 -23.19
C ILE A 83 2.16 19.34 -22.87
N SER A 84 3.28 18.63 -22.95
CA SER A 84 3.34 17.21 -22.58
C SER A 84 2.94 16.98 -21.12
N PHE A 85 3.39 17.84 -20.20
CA PHE A 85 3.06 17.75 -18.78
C PHE A 85 1.56 17.94 -18.53
N ILE A 86 0.94 18.94 -19.17
CA ILE A 86 -0.51 19.18 -19.07
C ILE A 86 -1.28 17.97 -19.62
N PHE A 87 -0.90 17.48 -20.79
CA PHE A 87 -1.53 16.31 -21.42
C PHE A 87 -1.46 15.06 -20.52
N LEU A 88 -0.26 14.76 -20.01
CA LEU A 88 -0.05 13.62 -19.10
C LEU A 88 -0.81 13.79 -17.78
N SER A 89 -0.88 15.01 -17.24
CA SER A 89 -1.63 15.30 -16.02
C SER A 89 -3.12 15.05 -16.20
N ILE A 90 -3.69 15.53 -17.31
CA ILE A 90 -5.11 15.28 -17.65
C ILE A 90 -5.36 13.78 -17.81
N LEU A 91 -4.51 13.09 -18.58
CA LEU A 91 -4.62 11.64 -18.78
C LEU A 91 -4.55 10.88 -17.44
N TYR A 92 -3.61 11.25 -16.57
CA TYR A 92 -3.45 10.65 -15.25
C TYR A 92 -4.70 10.84 -14.37
N ILE A 93 -5.27 12.05 -14.36
CA ILE A 93 -6.50 12.35 -13.62
C ILE A 93 -7.66 11.49 -14.14
N ILE A 94 -7.85 11.42 -15.46
CA ILE A 94 -8.89 10.61 -16.10
C ILE A 94 -8.74 9.13 -15.72
N LEU A 95 -7.52 8.58 -15.85
CA LEU A 95 -7.22 7.20 -15.49
C LEU A 95 -7.47 6.94 -14.00
N THR A 96 -7.15 7.90 -13.13
CA THR A 96 -7.39 7.79 -11.69
C THR A 96 -8.88 7.75 -11.38
N PHE A 97 -9.67 8.63 -11.98
CA PHE A 97 -11.13 8.60 -11.83
C PHE A 97 -11.72 7.30 -12.35
N TRP A 98 -11.29 6.84 -13.53
CA TRP A 98 -11.78 5.60 -14.12
C TRP A 98 -11.40 4.38 -13.28
N ASN A 99 -10.17 4.35 -12.75
CA ASN A 99 -9.72 3.30 -11.86
C ASN A 99 -10.49 3.29 -10.54
N ASN A 100 -10.74 4.45 -9.94
CA ASN A 100 -11.51 4.56 -8.70
C ASN A 100 -12.99 4.16 -8.91
N TYR A 101 -13.58 4.58 -10.03
CA TYR A 101 -14.93 4.16 -10.41
C TYR A 101 -14.99 2.64 -10.57
N ARG A 102 -14.08 2.08 -11.36
CA ARG A 102 -13.98 0.63 -11.57
C ARG A 102 -13.76 -0.13 -10.26
N PHE A 103 -12.92 0.42 -9.38
CA PHE A 103 -12.66 -0.18 -8.08
C PHE A 103 -13.92 -0.25 -7.23
N LYS A 104 -14.64 0.87 -7.10
CA LYS A 104 -15.86 0.95 -6.29
C LYS A 104 -16.98 0.05 -6.83
N HIS A 105 -17.16 -0.01 -8.14
CA HIS A 105 -18.31 -0.70 -8.74
C HIS A 105 -18.06 -2.18 -9.07
N PHE A 106 -16.81 -2.57 -9.36
CA PHE A 106 -16.52 -3.94 -9.83
C PHE A 106 -15.57 -4.73 -8.92
N LEU A 107 -14.68 -4.06 -8.19
CA LEU A 107 -13.65 -4.75 -7.38
C LEU A 107 -14.00 -4.79 -5.88
N GLN A 108 -14.71 -3.78 -5.39
CA GLN A 108 -15.11 -3.69 -3.99
C GLN A 108 -16.37 -4.53 -3.76
N LYS A 109 -16.19 -5.81 -3.40
CA LYS A 109 -17.27 -6.57 -2.75
C LYS A 109 -17.52 -5.94 -1.38
N GLU A 110 -18.75 -5.50 -1.12
CA GLU A 110 -19.17 -4.87 0.15
C GLU A 110 -18.81 -5.74 1.37
N LYS A 111 -18.82 -7.07 1.19
CA LYS A 111 -18.33 -8.04 2.17
C LYS A 111 -17.24 -8.89 1.53
N GLN A 112 -16.02 -8.79 2.07
CA GLN A 112 -14.88 -9.62 1.66
C GLN A 112 -14.95 -11.05 2.21
N TYR A 113 -15.86 -11.27 3.17
CA TYR A 113 -16.15 -12.56 3.78
C TYR A 113 -17.55 -13.02 3.37
N ASP A 114 -17.75 -14.34 3.41
CA ASP A 114 -19.04 -14.96 3.19
C ASP A 114 -19.97 -14.66 4.38
N ALA A 115 -20.93 -13.77 4.15
CA ALA A 115 -21.83 -13.26 5.19
C ALA A 115 -22.75 -14.34 5.73
N GLU A 116 -23.22 -15.23 4.86
CA GLU A 116 -24.11 -16.34 5.20
C GLU A 116 -23.37 -17.35 6.07
N ARG A 117 -22.17 -17.75 5.66
CA ARG A 117 -21.31 -18.65 6.45
C ARG A 117 -20.96 -18.08 7.82
N VAL A 118 -20.74 -16.77 7.94
CA VAL A 118 -20.48 -16.12 9.24
C VAL A 118 -21.72 -16.13 10.13
N ASP A 119 -22.92 -15.94 9.56
CA ASP A 119 -24.17 -16.00 10.32
C ASP A 119 -24.46 -17.41 10.84
N VAL A 120 -24.28 -18.44 9.99
CA VAL A 120 -24.39 -19.85 10.39
C VAL A 120 -23.43 -20.18 11.53
N ARG A 121 -22.15 -19.80 11.39
CA ARG A 121 -21.13 -20.00 12.43
C ARG A 121 -21.47 -19.29 13.74
N ARG A 122 -22.03 -18.08 13.66
CA ARG A 122 -22.49 -17.33 14.83
C ARG A 122 -23.64 -18.04 15.54
N LYS A 123 -24.62 -18.56 14.81
CA LYS A 123 -25.73 -19.34 15.37
C LYS A 123 -25.24 -20.60 16.08
N LEU A 124 -24.35 -21.36 15.43
CA LEU A 124 -23.77 -22.59 16.01
C LEU A 124 -23.01 -22.33 17.31
N ILE A 125 -22.16 -21.30 17.34
CA ILE A 125 -21.45 -20.92 18.58
C ILE A 125 -22.44 -20.50 19.65
N ASN A 126 -23.40 -19.62 19.34
CA ASN A 126 -24.33 -19.14 20.33
C ASN A 126 -25.14 -20.29 20.95
N GLN A 127 -25.64 -21.21 20.11
CA GLN A 127 -26.36 -22.39 20.59
C GLN A 127 -25.48 -23.26 21.48
N ALA A 128 -24.25 -23.60 21.05
CA ALA A 128 -23.37 -24.44 21.83
C ALA A 128 -22.94 -23.80 23.16
N TYR A 129 -22.84 -22.47 23.20
CA TYR A 129 -22.58 -21.72 24.43
C TYR A 129 -23.81 -21.61 25.32
N ASP A 130 -25.00 -21.46 24.76
CA ASP A 130 -26.25 -21.41 25.52
C ASP A 130 -26.53 -22.76 26.20
N GLU A 131 -26.25 -23.88 25.52
CA GLU A 131 -26.34 -25.23 26.09
C GLU A 131 -25.35 -25.46 27.24
N ARG A 132 -24.10 -24.98 27.13
CA ARG A 132 -23.06 -25.22 28.15
C ARG A 132 -23.08 -24.23 29.30
N PHE A 133 -23.28 -22.95 29.01
CA PHE A 133 -23.04 -21.86 29.96
C PHE A 133 -24.32 -21.08 30.31
N GLY A 134 -25.48 -21.49 29.80
CA GLY A 134 -26.74 -20.78 29.96
C GLY A 134 -26.89 -19.62 28.99
N THR A 135 -28.04 -18.96 28.96
CA THR A 135 -28.39 -17.97 27.93
C THR A 135 -27.42 -16.78 27.86
N LYS A 136 -27.35 -16.13 26.69
CA LYS A 136 -26.55 -14.92 26.49
C LYS A 136 -26.81 -13.85 27.57
N ASP A 137 -28.06 -13.58 27.89
CA ASP A 137 -28.44 -12.54 28.85
C ASP A 137 -27.96 -12.88 30.27
N PHE A 138 -28.04 -14.16 30.66
CA PHE A 138 -27.46 -14.60 31.93
C PHE A 138 -25.95 -14.32 31.94
N ARG A 139 -25.20 -14.76 30.92
CA ARG A 139 -23.74 -14.58 30.86
C ARG A 139 -23.27 -13.12 30.91
N HIS A 140 -24.05 -12.19 30.37
CA HIS A 140 -23.70 -10.76 30.37
C HIS A 140 -24.06 -10.05 31.68
N ASN A 141 -24.92 -10.65 32.51
CA ASN A 141 -25.41 -10.05 33.76
C ASN A 141 -24.67 -10.55 35.02
N VAL A 142 -23.89 -11.63 34.93
CA VAL A 142 -23.12 -12.13 36.09
C VAL A 142 -21.67 -11.69 36.02
N CYS A 143 -21.15 -11.11 37.11
CA CYS A 143 -19.74 -10.70 37.19
C CYS A 143 -18.78 -11.87 37.40
N PHE A 144 -19.23 -12.95 38.05
CA PHE A 144 -18.40 -14.11 38.37
C PHE A 144 -19.15 -15.40 38.03
N TYR A 145 -18.50 -16.28 37.27
CA TYR A 145 -19.02 -17.59 36.90
C TYR A 145 -17.95 -18.65 37.17
N SER A 146 -18.29 -19.66 37.98
CA SER A 146 -17.40 -20.81 38.21
C SER A 146 -17.69 -21.89 37.18
N VAL A 147 -16.72 -22.18 36.33
CA VAL A 147 -16.82 -23.21 35.30
C VAL A 147 -16.58 -24.58 35.93
N LYS A 148 -17.53 -25.51 35.79
CA LYS A 148 -17.31 -26.91 36.18
C LYS A 148 -16.35 -27.58 35.20
N GLU A 149 -15.60 -28.58 35.65
CA GLU A 149 -14.64 -29.30 34.80
C GLU A 149 -15.29 -29.86 33.52
N GLU A 150 -16.52 -30.36 33.62
CA GLU A 150 -17.31 -30.89 32.49
C GLU A 150 -17.70 -29.84 31.45
N GLN A 151 -17.71 -28.55 31.82
CA GLN A 151 -18.05 -27.43 30.95
C GLN A 151 -16.82 -26.85 30.24
N ASN A 152 -15.63 -27.37 30.54
CA ASN A 152 -14.39 -26.89 29.95
C ASN A 152 -14.36 -27.15 28.42
N LEU A 153 -13.74 -26.24 27.69
CA LEU A 153 -13.66 -26.31 26.23
C LEU A 153 -12.43 -27.10 25.80
N GLU A 154 -12.61 -28.10 24.94
CA GLU A 154 -11.48 -28.77 24.28
C GLU A 154 -10.73 -27.82 23.35
N THR A 155 -9.44 -28.05 23.14
CA THR A 155 -8.56 -27.23 22.28
C THR A 155 -9.13 -26.99 20.87
N ASP A 156 -9.77 -28.01 20.29
CA ASP A 156 -10.33 -27.97 18.93
C ASP A 156 -11.86 -27.77 18.90
N PHE A 157 -12.49 -27.41 20.02
CA PHE A 157 -13.95 -27.32 20.14
C PHE A 157 -14.60 -26.49 19.03
N VAL A 158 -14.12 -25.26 18.81
CA VAL A 158 -14.67 -24.33 17.81
C VAL A 158 -14.49 -24.87 16.39
N LYS A 159 -13.35 -25.51 16.11
CA LYS A 159 -13.05 -26.09 14.80
C LYS A 159 -13.98 -27.27 14.49
N LYS A 160 -14.17 -28.19 15.46
CA LYS A 160 -15.10 -29.31 15.35
C LYS A 160 -16.55 -28.83 15.17
N LEU A 161 -16.94 -27.79 15.91
CA LEU A 161 -18.28 -27.20 15.82
C LEU A 161 -18.58 -26.65 14.43
N TYR A 162 -17.64 -25.90 13.84
CA TYR A 162 -17.80 -25.37 12.48
C TYR A 162 -17.78 -26.47 11.41
N GLN A 163 -16.97 -27.50 11.57
CA GLN A 163 -16.96 -28.66 10.66
C GLN A 163 -18.28 -29.42 10.70
N LYS A 164 -18.89 -29.60 11.89
CA LYS A 164 -20.19 -30.25 12.04
C LYS A 164 -21.31 -29.43 11.39
N GLY A 165 -21.25 -28.10 11.47
CA GLY A 165 -22.19 -27.21 10.80
C GLY A 165 -22.09 -27.28 9.27
N GLU A 166 -20.86 -27.24 8.73
CA GLU A 166 -20.60 -27.26 7.28
C GLU A 166 -20.91 -28.59 6.59
N ASN A 167 -21.06 -29.70 7.34
CA ASN A 167 -21.42 -31.01 6.80
C ASN A 167 -22.94 -31.30 6.83
N ASN A 168 -23.74 -30.41 7.44
CA ASN A 168 -25.20 -30.56 7.55
C ASN A 168 -25.97 -29.62 6.59
N ASP A 169 -25.27 -28.79 5.82
CA ASP A 169 -25.76 -27.99 4.70
C ASP A 169 -25.35 -28.65 3.37
#